data_AF-A0A7K9PJY9-F1
#
_entry.id   AF-A0A7K9PJY9-F1
#
_cell.length_a   1.000
_cell.length_b   1.000
_cell.length_c   1.000
_cell.angle_alpha   90.00
_cell.angle_beta   90.00
_cell.angle_gamma   90.00
#
_symmetry.space_group_name_H-M   'P 1'
#
loop_
_entity.id
_entity.type
_entity.pdbx_description
1 polymer ?
#
loop_
_entity_poly.entity_id
_entity_poly.type
_entity_poly.pdbx_seq_one_letter_code
_entity_poly.pdbx_strand_id
1 'polypeptide(L)' 'CGKSFSKRSSLICHRWTHRDKRCHKCSKCGKSFISSFELADHQNIHTGEKPYECLECGKRFREFFNL' A
#
# COMPACT_ATOMS: atom_id res chain seq x y z
N CYS A 1 15.70 -16.54 -8.25
CA CYS A 1 14.87 -17.40 -7.38
C CYS A 1 13.52 -17.82 -7.99
N GLY A 2 13.21 -17.50 -9.26
CA GLY A 2 12.06 -18.10 -9.98
C GLY A 2 10.65 -17.72 -9.50
N LYS A 3 10.48 -16.75 -8.60
CA LYS A 3 9.17 -16.35 -8.08
C LYS A 3 8.40 -15.43 -9.04
N SER A 4 7.11 -15.71 -9.21
CA SER A 4 6.18 -14.90 -10.00
C SER A 4 5.25 -14.08 -9.09
N PHE A 5 4.89 -12.88 -9.53
CA PHE A 5 4.06 -11.95 -8.75
C PHE A 5 2.97 -11.35 -9.62
N SER A 6 1.75 -11.25 -9.08
CA SER A 6 0.60 -10.62 -9.76
C SER A 6 0.60 -9.10 -9.66
N LYS A 7 1.38 -8.51 -8.74
CA LYS A 7 1.49 -7.06 -8.54
C LYS A 7 2.93 -6.58 -8.72
N ARG A 8 3.10 -5.45 -9.42
CA ARG A 8 4.41 -4.80 -9.62
C ARG A 8 5.08 -4.43 -8.30
N SER A 9 4.32 -3.95 -7.31
CA SER A 9 4.86 -3.60 -5.99
C SER A 9 5.42 -4.80 -5.24
N SER A 10 4.75 -5.95 -5.33
CA SER A 10 5.24 -7.21 -4.77
C SER A 10 6.52 -7.69 -5.48
N LEU A 11 6.61 -7.55 -6.81
CA LEU A 11 7.83 -7.88 -7.56
C LEU A 11 8.99 -6.95 -7.17
N ILE A 12 8.77 -5.64 -7.09
CA ILE A 12 9.82 -4.68 -6.71
C ILE A 12 10.29 -4.97 -5.29
N CYS A 13 9.35 -5.16 -4.36
CA CYS A 13 9.69 -5.49 -2.98
C CYS A 13 10.48 -6.80 -2.89
N HIS A 14 10.08 -7.81 -3.65
CA HIS A 14 10.82 -9.05 -3.76
C HIS A 14 12.24 -8.85 -4.32
N ARG A 15 12.42 -8.01 -5.34
CA ARG A 15 13.76 -7.71 -5.87
C ARG A 15 14.67 -7.11 -4.81
N TRP A 16 14.11 -6.36 -3.86
CA TRP A 16 14.88 -5.73 -2.79
C TRP A 16 15.36 -6.72 -1.73
N THR A 17 14.71 -7.87 -1.58
CA THR A 17 15.20 -8.95 -0.71
C THR A 17 16.54 -9.54 -1.19
N HIS A 18 16.92 -9.31 -2.45
CA HIS A 18 18.23 -9.71 -3.00
C HIS A 18 19.29 -8.61 -2.89
N ARG A 19 18.91 -7.39 -2.47
CA ARG A 19 19.77 -6.19 -2.48
C ARG A 19 19.84 -5.48 -1.13
N ASP A 20 19.40 -6.13 -0.06
CA ASP A 20 19.31 -5.57 1.31
C ASP A 20 18.62 -4.21 1.41
N LYS A 21 17.71 -3.90 0.48
CA LYS A 21 16.79 -2.76 0.59
C LYS A 21 15.47 -3.24 1.20
N ARG A 22 14.85 -2.42 2.06
CA ARG A 22 13.65 -2.83 2.82
C ARG A 22 12.41 -2.10 2.36
N CYS A 23 11.35 -2.87 2.13
CA CYS A 23 10.00 -2.36 1.91
C CYS A 23 9.35 -1.98 3.24
N HIS A 24 8.32 -1.14 3.19
CA HIS A 24 7.49 -0.81 4.33
C HIS A 24 6.44 -1.91 4.54
N LYS A 25 6.54 -2.65 5.64
CA LYS A 25 5.63 -3.78 5.95
C LYS A 25 4.50 -3.32 6.87
N CYS A 26 3.27 -3.67 6.52
CA CYS A 26 2.11 -3.49 7.39
C CYS A 26 2.19 -4.45 8.59
N SER A 27 2.10 -3.90 9.80
CA SER A 27 2.12 -4.68 11.04
C SER A 27 0.86 -5.54 11.25
N LYS A 28 -0.28 -5.18 10.65
CA LYS A 28 -1.56 -5.88 10.83
C LYS A 28 -1.71 -7.10 9.93
N CYS A 29 -1.33 -7.00 8.64
CA CYS A 29 -1.54 -8.08 7.66
C CYS A 29 -0.26 -8.58 6.99
N GLY A 30 0.90 -7.98 7.28
CA GLY A 30 2.18 -8.39 6.74
C GLY A 30 2.44 -8.05 5.27
N LYS A 31 1.51 -7.34 4.58
CA LYS A 31 1.73 -6.84 3.22
C LYS A 31 2.88 -5.83 3.18
N SER A 32 3.64 -5.84 2.10
CA SER A 32 4.79 -4.96 1.89
C SER A 32 4.52 -3.95 0.78
N PHE A 33 4.93 -2.71 1.02
CA PHE A 33 4.74 -1.56 0.14
C PHE A 33 6.09 -0.91 -0.18
N ILE A 34 6.20 -0.32 -1.38
CA ILE A 34 7.46 0.27 -1.83
C ILE A 34 7.69 1.60 -1.12
N SER A 35 6.61 2.36 -0.89
CA SER A 35 6.66 3.66 -0.22
C SER A 35 5.92 3.66 1.12
N SER A 36 6.30 4.59 1.98
CA SER A 36 5.59 4.87 3.23
C SER A 36 4.18 5.40 2.99
N PHE A 37 3.96 6.18 1.92
CA PHE A 37 2.64 6.68 1.52
C PHE A 37 1.67 5.53 1.19
N GLU A 38 2.09 4.57 0.36
CA GLU A 38 1.28 3.39 0.05
C GLU A 38 0.97 2.55 1.31
N LEU A 39 1.91 2.47 2.26
CA LEU A 39 1.65 1.80 3.53
C LEU A 39 0.64 2.58 4.39
N ALA A 40 0.75 3.90 4.46
CA ALA A 40 -0.16 4.75 5.24
C ALA A 40 -1.58 4.70 4.67
N ASP A 41 -1.73 4.85 3.35
CA ASP A 41 -3.00 4.68 2.64
C ASP A 41 -3.60 3.29 2.88
N HIS A 42 -2.77 2.25 2.81
CA HIS A 42 -3.17 0.90 3.16
C HIS A 42 -3.61 0.77 4.63
N GLN A 43 -2.98 1.47 5.58
CA GLN A 43 -3.35 1.37 7.00
C GLN A 43 -4.77 1.85 7.26
N ASN A 44 -5.28 2.79 6.47
CA ASN A 44 -6.66 3.25 6.53
C ASN A 44 -7.67 2.10 6.34
N ILE A 45 -7.26 0.98 5.69
CA ILE A 45 -8.13 -0.19 5.55
C ILE A 45 -8.41 -0.90 6.86
N HIS A 46 -7.45 -0.86 7.78
CA HIS A 46 -7.54 -1.50 9.08
C HIS A 46 -8.19 -0.58 10.12
N THR A 47 -7.95 0.73 10.03
CA THR A 47 -8.54 1.72 10.96
C THR A 47 -9.98 2.07 10.61
N GLY A 48 -10.38 1.91 9.34
CA GLY A 48 -11.69 2.35 8.89
C GLY A 48 -11.72 3.80 8.44
N GLU A 49 -10.62 4.53 8.60
CA GLU A 49 -10.53 5.95 8.28
C GLU A 49 -10.74 6.20 6.78
N LYS A 50 -11.35 7.34 6.47
CA LYS A 50 -11.59 7.81 5.11
C LYS A 50 -11.11 9.26 5.02
N PRO A 51 -9.81 9.50 4.84
CA PRO A 51 -9.24 10.84 4.91
C PRO A 51 -9.52 11.67 3.66
N TYR A 52 -9.82 11.03 2.53
CA TYR A 52 -10.06 11.71 1.26
C TYR A 52 -11.55 12.04 1.12
N GLU A 53 -11.88 13.27 0.74
CA GLU A 53 -13.26 13.73 0.55
C GLU A 53 -13.41 14.35 -0.83
N CYS A 54 -14.40 13.88 -1.59
CA CYS A 54 -14.75 14.48 -2.87
C CYS A 54 -15.56 15.75 -2.62
N LEU A 55 -15.02 16.90 -3.02
CA LEU A 55 -15.66 18.21 -2.80
C LEU A 55 -16.96 18.38 -3.61
N GLU A 56 -17.12 17.66 -4.72
CA GLU A 56 -18.31 17.73 -5.56
C GLU A 56 -19.50 16.96 -4.97
N CYS A 57 -19.27 15.81 -4.32
CA CYS A 57 -20.34 14.94 -3.81
C CYS A 57 -20.32 14.69 -2.30
N GLY A 58 -19.33 15.23 -1.57
CA GLY A 58 -19.13 15.05 -0.12
C GLY A 58 -18.78 13.62 0.31
N LYS A 59 -18.56 12.69 -0.64
CA LYS A 59 -18.25 11.30 -0.31
C LYS A 59 -16.82 11.17 0.16
N ARG A 60 -16.63 10.39 1.23
CA ARG A 60 -15.31 10.08 1.78
C ARG A 60 -14.79 8.74 1.28
N PHE A 61 -13.52 8.68 0.94
CA PHE A 61 -12.79 7.53 0.41
C PHE A 61 -11.59 7.21 1.26
N ARG A 62 -11.21 5.94 1.20
CA ARG A 62 -10.11 5.38 1.98
C ARG A 62 -8.77 5.42 1.24
N GLU A 63 -8.84 5.29 -0.08
CA GLU A 63 -7.70 5.27 -0.98
C GLU A 63 -7.77 6.47 -1.93
N PHE A 64 -6.63 7.11 -2.17
CA PHE A 64 -6.56 8.33 -2.98
C PHE A 64 -7.08 8.16 -4.43
N PHE A 65 -6.87 7.01 -5.04
CA PHE A 65 -7.26 6.76 -6.44
C PHE A 65 -8.75 6.46 -6.64
N ASN A 66 -9.54 6.37 -5.56
CA ASN A 66 -10.99 6.22 -5.63
C ASN A 66 -11.73 7.55 -5.37
N LEU A 67 -11.01 8.68 -5.29
CA LEU A 67 -11.57 10.03 -5.18
C LEU A 67 -12.15 10.50 -6.51
#